data_AF-A0A1F9BR73-F1
#
_entry.id   AF-A0A1F9BR73-F1
#
_cell.length_a   1.000
_cell.length_b   1.000
_cell.length_c   1.000
_cell.angle_alpha   90.00
_cell.angle_beta   90.00
_cell.angle_gamma   90.00
#
_symmetry.space_group_name_H-M   'P 1'
#
loop_
_entity.id
_entity.type
_entity.pdbx_description
1 polymer ?
#
loop_
_entity_poly.entity_id
_entity_poly.type
_entity_poly.pdbx_seq_one_letter_code
_entity_poly.pdbx_strand_id
1 'polypeptide(L)' 'MGEELFPRIGFVVTNSKPPGGKVIKVYNGRAEIKNRIKEGKNTLRGGKTICQRFEANQARLKMRVLACNLLHMIRQF' A
#
# COMPACT_ATOMS: atom_id res chain seq x y z
N MET A 1 6.42 -17.64 21.44
CA MET A 1 6.03 -16.25 21.17
C MET A 1 5.83 -15.60 22.52
N GLY A 2 6.61 -14.59 22.87
CA GLY A 2 6.55 -14.00 24.22
C GLY A 2 5.30 -13.15 24.37
N GLU A 3 4.52 -13.43 25.41
CA GLU A 3 3.37 -12.63 25.80
C GLU A 3 3.85 -11.21 26.15
N GLU A 4 3.34 -10.21 25.43
CA GLU A 4 3.74 -8.82 25.66
C GLU A 4 3.11 -8.34 26.98
N LEU A 5 3.96 -8.03 27.97
CA LEU A 5 3.56 -7.75 29.36
C LEU A 5 2.68 -6.48 29.51
N PHE A 6 2.61 -5.65 28.48
CA PHE A 6 1.79 -4.44 28.45
C PHE A 6 1.02 -4.34 27.12
N PRO A 7 -0.25 -3.89 27.14
CA PRO A 7 -0.98 -3.67 25.91
C PRO A 7 -0.34 -2.55 25.10
N ARG A 8 -0.11 -2.76 23.80
CA ARG A 8 0.28 -1.68 22.89
C ARG A 8 -0.91 -0.73 22.72
N ILE A 9 -0.92 0.35 23.50
CA ILE A 9 -1.92 1.41 23.37
C ILE A 9 -1.44 2.37 22.27
N GLY A 10 -2.23 2.49 21.21
CA GLY A 10 -2.01 3.46 20.12
C GLY A 10 -3.22 4.39 19.98
N PHE A 11 -2.97 5.62 19.56
CA PHE A 11 -4.03 6.59 19.25
C PHE A 11 -3.95 7.03 17.79
N VAL A 12 -5.11 7.32 17.20
CA VAL A 12 -5.22 7.81 15.81
C VAL A 12 -5.86 9.18 15.83
N VAL A 13 -5.12 10.19 15.37
CA VAL A 13 -5.67 11.52 15.11
C VAL A 13 -6.12 11.57 13.66
N THR A 14 -7.36 11.97 13.40
CA THR A 14 -7.88 12.03 12.03
C THR A 14 -8.86 13.18 11.85
N ASN A 15 -8.84 13.80 10.67
CA ASN A 15 -9.87 14.72 10.19
C ASN A 15 -10.98 13.98 9.41
N SER A 16 -11.01 12.65 9.48
CA SER A 16 -11.98 11.82 8.75
C SER A 16 -13.33 11.83 9.46
N LYS A 17 -14.42 11.96 8.68
CA LYS A 17 -15.81 11.93 9.15
C LYS A 17 -16.42 10.56 9.53
N PRO A 18 -15.93 9.38 9.06
CA PRO A 18 -16.57 8.11 9.39
C PRO A 18 -16.37 7.72 10.86
N PRO A 19 -17.20 6.80 11.39
CA PRO A 19 -17.13 6.37 12.80
C PRO A 19 -15.74 5.86 13.21
N GLY A 20 -15.34 6.11 14.45
CA GLY A 20 -14.00 5.79 14.98
C GLY A 20 -13.57 4.34 14.76
N GLY A 21 -14.48 3.37 14.91
CA GLY A 21 -14.18 1.96 14.63
C GLY A 21 -13.78 1.69 13.18
N LYS A 22 -14.38 2.41 12.21
CA LYS A 22 -14.03 2.30 10.78
C LYS A 22 -12.69 2.97 10.50
N VAL A 23 -12.40 4.10 11.15
CA VAL A 23 -11.08 4.77 11.09
C VAL A 23 -9.99 3.83 11.60
N ILE A 24 -10.18 3.23 12.78
CA ILE A 24 -9.22 2.30 13.37
C ILE A 24 -9.02 1.08 12.47
N LYS A 25 -10.09 0.50 11.92
CA LYS A 25 -9.99 -0.63 10.97
C LYS A 25 -9.15 -0.27 9.75
N VAL A 26 -9.36 0.91 9.16
CA VAL A 26 -8.58 1.38 8.01
C VAL A 26 -7.12 1.63 8.39
N TYR A 27 -6.86 2.28 9.53
CA TYR A 27 -5.48 2.53 10.00
C TYR A 27 -4.72 1.24 10.30
N ASN A 28 -5.38 0.25 10.90
CA ASN A 28 -4.78 -1.06 11.18
C ASN A 28 -4.43 -1.83 9.88
N GLY A 29 -5.20 -1.62 8.80
CA GLY A 29 -4.90 -2.19 7.48
C GLY A 29 -3.71 -1.56 6.75
N ARG A 30 -3.08 -0.50 7.29
CA ARG A 30 -1.97 0.21 6.62
C ARG A 30 -0.77 -0.69 6.35
N ALA A 31 -0.46 -1.61 7.26
CA ALA A 31 0.67 -2.53 7.10
C ALA A 31 0.49 -3.44 5.87
N GLU A 32 -0.73 -3.92 5.65
CA GLU A 32 -1.07 -4.74 4.49
C GLU A 32 -0.93 -3.94 3.19
N ILE A 33 -1.45 -2.71 3.15
CA ILE A 33 -1.29 -1.81 1.99
C ILE A 33 0.20 -1.58 1.68
N LYS A 34 1.02 -1.33 2.70
CA LYS A 34 2.47 -1.17 2.55
C LYS A 34 3.13 -2.42 1.96
N ASN A 35 2.75 -3.60 2.44
CA ASN A 35 3.26 -4.86 1.90
C ASN A 35 2.85 -5.06 0.44
N ARG A 36 1.59 -4.77 0.08
CA ARG A 36 1.11 -4.84 -1.30
C ARG A 36 1.89 -3.92 -2.25
N ILE A 37 2.20 -2.70 -1.80
CA ILE A 37 3.05 -1.78 -2.58
C ILE A 37 4.47 -2.34 -2.76
N LYS A 38 5.04 -2.94 -1.70
CA LYS A 38 6.37 -3.57 -1.76
C LYS A 38 6.38 -4.74 -2.74
N GLU A 39 5.36 -5.58 -2.69
CA GLU A 39 5.19 -6.72 -3.59
C GLU A 39 5.02 -6.26 -5.05
N GLY A 40 4.13 -5.28 -5.31
CA GLY A 40 3.94 -4.73 -6.65
C GLY A 40 5.21 -4.11 -7.24
N LYS A 41 6.03 -3.44 -6.41
CA LYS A 41 7.35 -2.95 -6.83
C LYS A 41 8.31 -4.08 -7.21
N ASN A 42 8.24 -5.23 -6.55
CA ASN A 42 9.09 -6.37 -6.87
C ASN A 42 8.61 -7.08 -8.14
N THR A 43 7.33 -7.42 -8.20
CA THR A 43 6.70 -8.19 -9.31
C THR A 43 6.85 -7.50 -10.66
N LEU A 44 6.66 -6.17 -10.72
CA LEU A 44 6.73 -5.40 -11.97
C LEU A 44 8.06 -4.66 -12.16
N ARG A 45 9.09 -5.00 -11.36
CA ARG A 45 10.38 -4.27 -11.30
C ARG A 45 10.17 -2.75 -11.16
N GLY A 46 9.16 -2.36 -10.39
CA GLY A 46 8.66 -1.01 -10.22
C GLY A 46 9.65 0.00 -9.65
N GLY A 47 10.72 -0.47 -8.99
CA GLY A 47 11.80 0.38 -8.48
C GLY A 47 12.78 0.88 -9.54
N LYS A 48 12.82 0.27 -10.73
CA LYS A 48 13.76 0.69 -11.79
C LYS A 48 13.13 1.79 -12.63
N THR A 49 13.53 3.04 -12.37
CA THR A 49 13.33 4.19 -13.27
C THR A 49 14.72 4.63 -13.73
N ILE A 50 14.99 4.54 -15.03
CA ILE A 50 16.33 4.71 -15.63
C ILE A 50 16.29 5.77 -16.74
N CYS A 51 15.12 6.33 -17.05
CA CYS A 51 14.98 7.33 -18.11
C CYS A 51 15.45 8.70 -17.62
N GLN A 52 16.17 9.43 -18.50
CA GLN A 52 16.60 10.81 -18.26
C GLN A 52 15.45 11.81 -18.18
N ARG A 53 14.27 11.48 -18.75
CA ARG A 53 13.10 12.38 -18.77
C ARG A 53 12.07 12.00 -17.72
N PHE A 54 11.65 12.99 -16.94
CA PHE A 54 10.67 12.85 -15.86
C PHE A 54 9.30 12.35 -16.35
N GLU A 55 8.81 12.88 -17.48
CA GLU A 55 7.52 12.49 -18.06
C GLU A 55 7.47 11.01 -18.45
N ALA A 56 8.55 10.48 -19.03
CA ALA A 56 8.67 9.07 -19.38
C ALA A 56 8.65 8.18 -18.13
N ASN A 57 9.30 8.61 -17.04
CA ASN A 57 9.24 7.92 -15.76
C ASN A 57 7.83 7.96 -15.14
N GLN A 58 7.12 9.08 -15.27
CA GLN A 58 5.74 9.21 -14.80
C GLN A 58 4.79 8.29 -15.57
N ALA A 59 4.86 8.26 -16.90
CA ALA A 59 4.07 7.35 -17.73
C ALA A 59 4.35 5.88 -17.37
N ARG A 60 5.63 5.51 -17.20
CA ARG A 60 6.02 4.16 -16.80
C ARG A 60 5.50 3.78 -15.41
N LEU A 61 5.48 4.72 -14.46
CA LEU A 61 4.91 4.49 -13.13
C LEU A 61 3.40 4.24 -13.21
N LYS A 62 2.67 5.06 -13.98
CA LYS A 62 1.23 4.89 -14.20
C LYS A 62 0.90 3.53 -14.82
N MET A 63 1.64 3.12 -15.87
CA MET A 63 1.45 1.82 -16.52
C MET A 63 1.71 0.64 -15.56
N ARG A 64 2.71 0.76 -14.68
CA ARG A 64 2.99 -0.27 -13.66
C ARG A 64 1.88 -0.37 -12.61
N VAL A 65 1.33 0.76 -12.17
CA VAL A 65 0.18 0.75 -11.25
C VAL A 65 -1.03 0.07 -11.89
N LEU A 66 -1.33 0.40 -13.15
CA LEU A 66 -2.43 -0.23 -13.90
C LEU A 66 -2.24 -1.74 -14.03
N ALA A 67 -1.05 -2.20 -14.45
CA ALA A 67 -0.74 -3.61 -14.58
C ALA A 67 -0.84 -4.36 -13.24
N CYS A 68 -0.40 -3.74 -12.13
CA CYS A 68 -0.49 -4.34 -10.80
C CYS A 68 -1.95 -4.52 -10.36
N ASN A 69 -2.80 -3.53 -10.64
CA ASN A 69 -4.22 -3.59 -10.32
C ASN A 69 -4.94 -4.65 -11.17
N LEU A 70 -4.67 -4.72 -12.47
CA LEU A 70 -5.21 -5.73 -13.37
C LEU A 70 -4.82 -7.15 -12.93
N LEU A 71 -3.53 -7.36 -12.62
CA LEU A 71 -3.05 -8.64 -12.11
C LEU A 71 -3.76 -9.03 -10.80
N HIS A 72 -4.01 -8.06 -9.92
CA HIS A 72 -4.75 -8.31 -8.69
C HIS A 72 -6.20 -8.72 -8.97
N MET A 73 -6.90 -8.04 -9.89
CA MET A 73 -8.27 -8.39 -10.28
C MET A 73 -8.36 -9.80 -10.88
N ILE A 74 -7.42 -10.16 -11.76
CA ILE A 74 -7.37 -11.51 -12.37
C ILE A 74 -7.13 -12.60 -11.32
N ARG A 75 -6.31 -12.32 -10.29
CA ARG A 75 -6.01 -13.27 -9.21
C ARG A 75 -7.12 -13.40 -8.16
N GLN A 76 -8.07 -12.46 -8.15
CA GLN A 76 -9.21 -12.47 -7.23
C GLN A 76 -10.48 -13.06 -7.87
N PHE A 77 -10.45 -13.33 -9.18
CA PHE A 77 -11.46 -14.10 -9.89
C PHE A 77 -11.18 -15.59 -9.73
#